data_AF-A0A6I4Z0A5-F1
#
_entry.id   AF-A0A6I4Z0A5-F1
#
_cell.length_a   1.000
_cell.length_b   1.000
_cell.length_c   1.000
_cell.angle_alpha   90.00
_cell.angle_beta   90.00
_cell.angle_gamma   90.00
#
_symmetry.space_group_name_H-M   'P 1'
#
loop_
_entity.id
_entity.type
_entity.pdbx_description
1 polymer ?
#
loop_
_entity_poly.entity_id
_entity_poly.type
_entity_poly.pdbx_seq_one_letter_code
_entity_poly.pdbx_strand_id
1 'polypeptide(L)'
;MKTLHKIKRLHQILILDDHGPSLSIPRFIERNIESARNVYSSAEYKLWRNDEIRGLIEENFGDDVLYSYDLLSPYSYKADLAKYVILYLFGGLYIDLGIDVAREWKIPTSKGIAACRDVSFTSPSWAAIQAGFLWALPKRREFEIAIQYIVENCKSRFYGENPLYPTGAVLLGRSFVAALVEKGQDIAADDQYVGSCRSVTPDSVVLNVSYVSKNGDVIAFRNQKIGGDSLHPGIEGSNNYNRMWERRVVYGEKASQWNADDCLLHVSSPVSKSPEGISAPEGYNGLLSHGPYACLSIGGYRLRVKFRPGTSFRKIKIDIMANYQKEHLASKVFTPNEIDHDSSVDLFFVLDSPKEKVEFLVRTEEGFRGAISKFELEPIYFREWMFSDPALRTEIGFKKDGGISTNPWQKGRLVYGPYISLPKGYYRLLIEFSPGTYFASAVIQIATGDLHKTIQSLNLKRATMKKGLIETAFTLDQNEENVEFRLCVNRFFVGSFVSYKIFSQ
;
A
#
# COMPACT_ATOMS: atom_id res chain seq x y z
N MET A 1 10.85 51.60 -7.77
CA MET A 1 9.73 50.69 -7.43
C MET A 1 10.15 49.27 -7.77
N LYS A 2 9.89 48.27 -6.91
CA LYS A 2 10.15 46.87 -7.27
C LYS A 2 9.12 46.44 -8.32
N THR A 3 9.59 46.08 -9.52
CA THR A 3 8.76 45.50 -10.58
C THR A 3 8.41 44.06 -10.20
N LEU A 4 7.12 43.74 -10.21
CA LEU A 4 6.59 42.43 -9.84
C LEU A 4 6.09 41.68 -11.08
N HIS A 5 6.22 40.36 -11.06
CA HIS A 5 5.58 39.51 -12.06
C HIS A 5 4.06 39.63 -11.95
N LYS A 6 3.38 39.74 -13.10
CA LYS A 6 1.94 39.54 -13.19
C LYS A 6 1.68 38.06 -13.52
N ILE A 7 0.94 37.37 -12.67
CA ILE A 7 0.61 35.96 -12.90
C ILE A 7 -0.39 35.86 -14.04
N LYS A 8 0.01 35.21 -15.14
CA LYS A 8 -0.79 35.08 -16.37
C LYS A 8 -1.55 33.76 -16.49
N ARG A 9 -1.10 32.73 -15.77
CA ARG A 9 -1.65 31.37 -15.83
C ARG A 9 -1.78 30.81 -14.43
N LEU A 10 -2.91 30.16 -14.17
CA LEU A 10 -3.25 29.49 -12.92
C LEU A 10 -3.62 28.03 -13.22
N HIS A 11 -2.92 27.11 -12.60
CA HIS A 11 -3.04 25.68 -12.82
C HIS A 11 -3.46 24.95 -11.54
N GLN A 12 -4.38 24.01 -11.67
CA GLN A 12 -4.73 23.05 -10.64
C GLN A 12 -4.91 21.66 -11.26
N ILE A 13 -4.78 20.59 -10.48
CA ILE A 13 -4.87 19.21 -10.96
C ILE A 13 -5.97 18.46 -10.19
N LEU A 14 -6.76 17.65 -10.89
CA LEU A 14 -7.71 16.72 -10.29
C LEU A 14 -7.64 15.36 -11.00
N ILE A 15 -7.06 14.38 -10.31
CA ILE A 15 -6.94 12.97 -10.76
C ILE A 15 -7.86 12.12 -9.88
N LEU A 16 -8.72 11.33 -10.49
CA LEU A 16 -9.75 10.51 -9.84
C LEU A 16 -9.96 9.20 -10.61
N ASP A 17 -10.54 8.21 -9.95
CA ASP A 17 -11.04 6.99 -10.59
C ASP A 17 -12.23 7.31 -11.52
N ASP A 18 -12.21 6.71 -12.71
CA ASP A 18 -13.14 6.98 -13.81
C ASP A 18 -14.48 6.23 -13.64
N HIS A 19 -15.09 6.35 -12.46
CA HIS A 19 -16.24 5.54 -12.06
C HIS A 19 -17.42 6.40 -11.55
N GLY A 20 -18.03 7.16 -12.44
CA GLY A 20 -19.47 7.50 -12.33
C GLY A 20 -19.87 8.93 -12.71
N PRO A 21 -21.15 9.17 -13.08
CA PRO A 21 -21.58 10.38 -13.81
C PRO A 21 -21.77 11.64 -12.95
N SER A 22 -21.38 11.65 -11.67
CA SER A 22 -21.55 12.84 -10.81
C SER A 22 -20.55 12.85 -9.65
N LEU A 23 -19.27 13.04 -9.96
CA LEU A 23 -18.26 13.41 -8.97
C LEU A 23 -18.57 14.82 -8.45
N SER A 24 -19.24 14.91 -7.29
CA SER A 24 -19.43 16.20 -6.63
C SER A 24 -18.11 16.65 -6.00
N ILE A 25 -17.57 17.78 -6.48
CA ILE A 25 -16.40 18.40 -5.86
C ILE A 25 -16.85 18.92 -4.48
N PRO A 26 -16.14 18.59 -3.39
CA PRO A 26 -16.53 19.09 -2.07
C PRO A 26 -16.58 20.61 -2.03
N ARG A 27 -17.61 21.20 -1.40
CA ARG A 27 -17.81 22.66 -1.34
C ARG A 27 -16.59 23.47 -0.87
N PHE A 28 -15.74 22.89 -0.01
CA PHE A 28 -14.54 23.59 0.44
C PHE A 28 -13.47 23.66 -0.66
N ILE A 29 -13.38 22.65 -1.53
CA ILE A 29 -12.53 22.67 -2.72
C ILE A 29 -13.06 23.70 -3.71
N GLU A 30 -14.38 23.76 -3.94
CA GLU A 30 -15.00 24.78 -4.81
C GLU A 30 -14.65 26.19 -4.32
N ARG A 31 -14.79 26.44 -3.02
CA ARG A 31 -14.39 27.71 -2.38
C ARG A 31 -12.91 28.04 -2.58
N ASN A 32 -12.02 27.05 -2.48
CA ASN A 32 -10.59 27.27 -2.71
C ASN A 32 -10.29 27.61 -4.18
N ILE A 33 -10.97 26.94 -5.12
CA ILE A 33 -10.88 27.25 -6.56
C ILE A 33 -11.35 28.68 -6.81
N GLU A 34 -12.51 29.06 -6.27
CA GLU A 34 -13.06 30.42 -6.39
C GLU A 34 -12.12 31.47 -5.78
N SER A 35 -11.58 31.20 -4.58
CA SER A 35 -10.61 32.06 -3.88
C SER A 35 -9.39 32.32 -4.75
N ALA A 36 -8.78 31.28 -5.32
CA ALA A 36 -7.66 31.40 -6.23
C ALA A 36 -8.00 32.21 -7.50
N ARG A 37 -9.15 31.95 -8.12
CA ARG A 37 -9.61 32.66 -9.32
C ARG A 37 -9.93 34.13 -9.04
N ASN A 38 -10.44 34.46 -7.86
CA ASN A 38 -10.72 35.83 -7.47
C ASN A 38 -9.44 36.64 -7.25
N VAL A 39 -8.46 36.06 -6.53
CA VAL A 39 -7.16 36.69 -6.31
C VAL A 39 -6.40 36.88 -7.63
N TYR A 40 -6.46 35.90 -8.53
CA TYR A 40 -5.79 35.92 -9.83
C TYR A 40 -6.78 36.07 -10.99
N SER A 41 -7.70 37.02 -10.91
CA SER A 41 -8.81 37.21 -11.87
C SER A 41 -8.39 37.50 -13.31
N SER A 42 -7.15 37.96 -13.51
CA SER A 42 -6.58 38.20 -14.85
C SER A 42 -5.76 37.03 -15.41
N ALA A 43 -5.59 35.95 -14.64
CA ALA A 43 -4.87 34.77 -15.08
C ALA A 43 -5.81 33.81 -15.84
N GLU A 44 -5.28 33.19 -16.89
CA GLU A 44 -5.93 32.06 -17.55
C GLU A 44 -5.96 30.87 -16.59
N TYR A 45 -7.16 30.37 -16.28
CA TYR A 45 -7.36 29.26 -15.36
C TYR A 45 -7.48 27.93 -16.11
N LYS A 46 -6.73 26.92 -15.68
CA LYS A 46 -6.89 25.53 -16.16
C LYS A 46 -6.88 24.52 -15.00
N LEU A 47 -7.93 23.69 -14.95
CA LEU A 47 -8.00 22.48 -14.13
C LEU A 47 -7.66 21.27 -15.01
N TRP A 48 -6.54 20.63 -14.74
CA TRP A 48 -6.03 19.51 -15.53
C TRP A 48 -6.60 18.18 -15.03
N ARG A 49 -7.09 17.36 -15.97
CA ARG A 49 -7.55 15.97 -15.72
C ARG A 49 -6.47 14.94 -16.08
N ASN A 50 -6.64 13.73 -15.57
CA ASN A 50 -5.69 12.62 -15.77
C ASN A 50 -5.35 12.39 -17.25
N ASP A 51 -6.36 12.27 -18.11
CA ASP A 51 -6.14 11.98 -19.54
C ASP A 51 -5.48 13.14 -20.28
N GLU A 52 -5.86 14.39 -19.95
CA GLU A 52 -5.20 15.58 -20.50
C GLU A 52 -3.72 15.66 -20.10
N ILE A 53 -3.41 15.30 -18.85
CA ILE A 53 -2.03 15.28 -18.35
C ILE A 53 -1.24 14.19 -19.07
N ARG A 54 -1.81 12.99 -19.21
CA ARG A 54 -1.17 11.88 -19.90
C ARG A 54 -0.86 12.24 -21.36
N GLY A 55 -1.84 12.79 -22.08
CA GLY A 55 -1.66 13.27 -23.46
C GLY A 55 -0.62 14.39 -23.57
N LEU A 56 -0.62 15.35 -22.63
CA LEU A 56 0.39 16.41 -22.59
C LEU A 56 1.81 15.86 -22.45
N ILE A 57 2.00 14.83 -21.61
CA ILE A 57 3.30 14.18 -21.42
C ILE A 57 3.70 13.45 -22.70
N GLU A 58 2.79 12.67 -23.29
CA GLU A 58 3.02 11.92 -24.54
C GLU A 58 3.42 12.84 -25.71
N GLU A 59 2.82 14.03 -25.81
CA GLU A 59 3.12 14.98 -26.88
C GLU A 59 4.46 15.73 -26.71
N ASN A 60 4.96 15.88 -25.48
CA ASN A 60 6.06 16.81 -25.17
C ASN A 60 7.30 16.15 -24.54
N PHE A 61 7.20 14.92 -24.07
CA PHE A 61 8.27 14.19 -23.39
C PHE A 61 8.42 12.78 -23.99
N GLY A 62 9.57 12.16 -23.77
CA GLY A 62 9.81 10.80 -24.24
C GLY A 62 9.15 9.72 -23.38
N ASP A 63 9.20 8.48 -23.89
CA ASP A 63 8.57 7.29 -23.31
C ASP A 63 8.88 7.09 -21.82
N ASP A 64 10.08 7.46 -21.36
CA ASP A 64 10.49 7.34 -19.96
C ASP A 64 9.58 8.13 -19.00
N VAL A 65 9.17 9.34 -19.39
CA VAL A 65 8.33 10.21 -18.54
C VAL A 65 6.89 9.70 -18.55
N LEU A 66 6.39 9.30 -19.72
CA LEU A 66 5.06 8.72 -19.87
C LEU A 66 4.93 7.41 -19.10
N TYR A 67 5.91 6.51 -19.23
CA TYR A 67 5.99 5.26 -18.48
C TYR A 67 6.04 5.53 -16.97
N SER A 68 6.83 6.50 -16.52
CA SER A 68 6.88 6.87 -15.10
C SER A 68 5.54 7.39 -14.60
N TYR A 69 4.85 8.23 -15.39
CA TYR A 69 3.50 8.70 -15.06
C TYR A 69 2.52 7.54 -14.91
N ASP A 70 2.51 6.61 -15.87
CA ASP A 70 1.63 5.43 -15.86
C ASP A 70 1.95 4.48 -14.70
N LEU A 71 3.24 4.30 -14.36
CA LEU A 71 3.73 3.42 -13.29
C LEU A 71 3.36 3.90 -11.88
N LEU A 72 3.35 5.20 -11.64
CA LEU A 72 3.04 5.77 -10.32
C LEU A 72 1.58 5.47 -9.94
N SER A 73 1.38 4.64 -8.92
CA SER A 73 0.04 4.27 -8.44
C SER A 73 -0.67 5.40 -7.68
N PRO A 74 0.00 6.15 -6.77
CA PRO A 74 -0.68 7.19 -5.99
C PRO A 74 -1.02 8.42 -6.83
N TYR A 75 -2.24 8.96 -6.67
CA TYR A 75 -2.68 10.13 -7.45
C TYR A 75 -1.93 11.39 -7.07
N SER A 76 -1.50 11.53 -5.82
CA SER A 76 -0.60 12.60 -5.41
C SER A 76 0.76 12.52 -6.11
N TYR A 77 1.30 11.32 -6.34
CA TYR A 77 2.58 11.14 -7.02
C TYR A 77 2.47 11.46 -8.51
N LYS A 78 1.38 11.01 -9.16
CA LYS A 78 1.04 11.43 -10.53
C LYS A 78 0.90 12.95 -10.62
N ALA A 79 0.19 13.57 -9.66
CA ALA A 79 0.01 15.02 -9.62
C ALA A 79 1.33 15.79 -9.42
N ASP A 80 2.27 15.26 -8.63
CA ASP A 80 3.61 15.84 -8.47
C ASP A 80 4.40 15.83 -9.78
N LEU A 81 4.43 14.71 -10.52
CA LEU A 81 5.06 14.69 -11.84
C LEU A 81 4.36 15.67 -12.80
N ALA A 82 3.03 15.65 -12.82
CA ALA A 82 2.22 16.47 -13.69
C ALA A 82 2.42 17.98 -13.46
N LYS A 83 2.45 18.45 -12.21
CA LYS A 83 2.66 19.88 -11.93
C LYS A 83 4.06 20.34 -12.33
N TYR A 84 5.08 19.50 -12.20
CA TYR A 84 6.44 19.83 -12.68
C TYR A 84 6.47 19.91 -14.21
N VAL A 85 5.82 18.97 -14.90
CA VAL A 85 5.66 19.01 -16.37
C VAL A 85 4.93 20.27 -16.82
N ILE A 86 3.77 20.56 -16.21
CA ILE A 86 2.94 21.73 -16.56
C ILE A 86 3.73 23.03 -16.34
N LEU A 87 4.37 23.19 -15.17
CA LEU A 87 5.15 24.40 -14.88
C LEU A 87 6.41 24.50 -15.77
N TYR A 88 7.04 23.39 -16.14
CA TYR A 88 8.16 23.39 -17.07
C TYR A 88 7.73 23.83 -18.48
N LEU A 89 6.57 23.39 -18.97
CA LEU A 89 6.08 23.76 -20.30
C LEU A 89 5.51 25.18 -20.33
N PHE A 90 4.67 25.52 -19.36
CA PHE A 90 3.81 26.70 -19.43
C PHE A 90 4.19 27.82 -18.47
N GLY A 91 5.01 27.54 -17.46
CA GLY A 91 5.21 28.44 -16.32
C GLY A 91 3.87 28.70 -15.58
N GLY A 92 3.77 29.84 -14.91
CA GLY A 92 2.56 30.25 -14.20
C GLY A 92 2.55 29.84 -12.73
N LEU A 93 1.38 29.90 -12.10
CA LEU A 93 1.15 29.53 -10.71
C LEU A 93 0.38 28.22 -10.64
N TYR A 94 0.91 27.26 -9.88
CA TYR A 94 0.21 26.03 -9.50
C TYR A 94 -0.26 26.10 -8.05
N ILE A 95 -1.50 25.65 -7.79
CA ILE A 95 -2.13 25.64 -6.47
C ILE A 95 -2.87 24.31 -6.26
N ASP A 96 -2.50 23.53 -5.24
CA ASP A 96 -3.26 22.36 -4.83
C ASP A 96 -4.69 22.76 -4.45
N LEU A 97 -5.67 21.91 -4.79
CA LEU A 97 -7.10 22.14 -4.52
C LEU A 97 -7.45 22.38 -3.04
N GLY A 98 -6.60 21.88 -2.12
CA GLY A 98 -6.76 22.05 -0.68
C GLY A 98 -6.23 23.36 -0.09
N ILE A 99 -5.71 24.28 -0.94
CA ILE A 99 -5.11 25.53 -0.49
C ILE A 99 -6.07 26.70 -0.70
N ASP A 100 -6.28 27.48 0.36
CA ASP A 100 -7.03 28.73 0.34
C ASP A 100 -6.06 29.92 0.13
N VAL A 101 -6.31 30.73 -0.89
CA VAL A 101 -5.42 31.83 -1.29
C VAL A 101 -5.88 33.12 -0.62
N ALA A 102 -5.03 33.67 0.26
CA ALA A 102 -5.38 34.87 1.02
C ALA A 102 -5.09 36.17 0.25
N ARG A 103 -4.04 36.18 -0.58
CA ARG A 103 -3.61 37.36 -1.35
C ARG A 103 -2.69 37.01 -2.51
N GLU A 104 -2.49 37.98 -3.40
CA GLU A 104 -1.54 37.87 -4.50
C GLU A 104 -0.10 37.68 -3.99
N TRP A 105 0.61 36.73 -4.60
CA TRP A 105 2.03 36.52 -4.33
C TRP A 105 2.87 37.58 -5.06
N LYS A 106 3.42 38.53 -4.31
CA LYS A 106 4.30 39.58 -4.84
C LYS A 106 5.71 39.04 -5.14
N ILE A 107 5.89 38.50 -6.34
CA ILE A 107 7.16 37.91 -6.80
C ILE A 107 7.95 38.96 -7.60
N PRO A 108 9.19 39.31 -7.22
CA PRO A 108 10.01 40.24 -7.99
C PRO A 108 10.35 39.72 -9.40
N THR A 109 10.36 40.62 -10.38
CA THR A 109 10.70 40.28 -11.79
C THR A 109 12.12 39.72 -11.97
N SER A 110 13.03 39.98 -11.03
CA SER A 110 14.38 39.40 -11.00
C SER A 110 14.41 37.92 -10.59
N LYS A 111 13.26 37.33 -10.25
CA LYS A 111 13.14 35.94 -9.81
C LYS A 111 12.46 35.11 -10.89
N GLY A 112 13.01 33.92 -11.16
CA GLY A 112 12.52 33.01 -12.19
C GLY A 112 11.63 31.89 -11.66
N ILE A 113 11.65 31.65 -10.35
CA ILE A 113 10.88 30.63 -9.66
C ILE A 113 10.59 31.05 -8.21
N ALA A 114 9.44 30.66 -7.67
CA ALA A 114 9.04 30.91 -6.30
C ALA A 114 8.37 29.69 -5.67
N ALA A 115 8.72 29.43 -4.41
CA ALA A 115 8.21 28.29 -3.64
C ALA A 115 8.26 28.60 -2.13
N CYS A 116 7.79 27.68 -1.29
CA CYS A 116 7.94 27.75 0.16
C CYS A 116 8.63 26.49 0.67
N ARG A 117 9.58 26.64 1.59
CA ARG A 117 10.11 25.49 2.36
C ARG A 117 9.00 24.86 3.18
N ASP A 118 8.98 23.54 3.27
CA ASP A 118 7.99 22.82 4.07
C ASP A 118 8.28 22.95 5.58
N VAL A 119 7.31 22.53 6.38
CA VAL A 119 7.41 22.49 7.85
C VAL A 119 8.16 21.24 8.31
N SER A 120 9.03 21.39 9.31
CA SER A 120 9.93 20.33 9.78
C SER A 120 9.23 19.06 10.31
N PHE A 121 7.97 19.16 10.75
CA PHE A 121 7.20 18.01 11.20
C PHE A 121 6.69 17.13 10.05
N THR A 122 6.67 17.64 8.81
CA THR A 122 6.32 16.83 7.62
C THR A 122 7.53 16.09 7.05
N SER A 123 8.70 16.71 7.14
CA SER A 123 9.96 16.10 6.73
C SER A 123 11.10 16.68 7.55
N PRO A 124 12.03 15.84 8.05
CA PRO A 124 13.22 16.32 8.72
C PRO A 124 14.21 17.01 7.75
N SER A 125 13.99 16.93 6.43
CA SER A 125 14.85 17.57 5.45
C SER A 125 14.67 19.09 5.45
N TRP A 126 15.71 19.82 5.82
CA TRP A 126 15.73 21.29 5.83
C TRP A 126 15.52 21.92 4.43
N ALA A 127 15.81 21.15 3.38
CA ALA A 127 15.69 21.58 1.99
C ALA A 127 14.31 21.26 1.40
N ALA A 128 13.41 20.58 2.11
CA ALA A 128 12.10 20.20 1.59
C ALA A 128 11.31 21.44 1.11
N ILE A 129 10.79 21.38 -0.11
CA ILE A 129 9.99 22.44 -0.72
C ILE A 129 8.56 21.94 -0.86
N GLN A 130 7.59 22.72 -0.39
CA GLN A 130 6.19 22.36 -0.50
C GLN A 130 5.72 22.43 -1.97
N ALA A 131 5.28 21.29 -2.49
CA ALA A 131 4.85 21.10 -3.88
C ALA A 131 3.43 21.65 -4.20
N GLY A 132 2.67 22.07 -3.19
CA GLY A 132 1.29 22.50 -3.36
C GLY A 132 1.11 23.96 -3.80
N PHE A 133 2.13 24.82 -3.69
CA PHE A 133 2.03 26.23 -4.06
C PHE A 133 3.34 26.70 -4.71
N LEU A 134 3.36 26.72 -6.04
CA LEU A 134 4.58 26.90 -6.84
C LEU A 134 4.35 27.89 -7.97
N TRP A 135 5.29 28.80 -8.19
CA TRP A 135 5.27 29.69 -9.36
C TRP A 135 6.58 29.64 -10.12
N ALA A 136 6.53 29.72 -11.45
CA ALA A 136 7.73 29.77 -12.28
C ALA A 136 7.52 30.43 -13.64
N LEU A 137 8.63 30.86 -14.25
CA LEU A 137 8.73 31.00 -15.70
C LEU A 137 8.77 29.60 -16.37
N PRO A 138 8.47 29.45 -17.67
CA PRO A 138 8.66 28.17 -18.35
C PRO A 138 10.15 27.78 -18.43
N LYS A 139 10.41 26.48 -18.65
CA LYS A 139 11.72 25.87 -18.88
C LYS A 139 12.72 26.04 -17.72
N ARG A 140 12.20 26.04 -16.49
CA ARG A 140 13.03 26.07 -15.28
C ARG A 140 13.79 24.77 -15.06
N ARG A 141 15.09 24.90 -14.79
CA ARG A 141 16.00 23.79 -14.53
C ARG A 141 15.59 22.99 -13.30
N GLU A 142 15.02 23.63 -12.29
CA GLU A 142 14.50 22.98 -11.08
C GLU A 142 13.49 21.88 -11.43
N PHE A 143 12.51 22.17 -12.30
CA PHE A 143 11.49 21.20 -12.69
C PHE A 143 12.00 20.13 -13.64
N GLU A 144 12.94 20.48 -14.53
CA GLU A 144 13.59 19.48 -15.38
C GLU A 144 14.33 18.42 -14.55
N ILE A 145 15.11 18.86 -13.55
CA ILE A 145 15.79 17.95 -12.62
C ILE A 145 14.78 17.15 -11.80
N ALA A 146 13.69 17.77 -11.33
CA ALA A 146 12.66 17.07 -10.58
C ALA A 146 12.01 15.94 -11.41
N ILE A 147 11.66 16.22 -12.68
CA ILE A 147 11.12 15.22 -13.61
C ILE A 147 12.13 14.08 -13.81
N GLN A 148 13.41 14.39 -14.04
CA GLN A 148 14.46 13.39 -14.20
C GLN A 148 14.62 12.52 -12.94
N TYR A 149 14.62 13.11 -11.75
CA TYR A 149 14.69 12.35 -10.50
C TYR A 149 13.49 11.44 -10.29
N ILE A 150 12.27 11.86 -10.67
CA ILE A 150 11.09 10.98 -10.60
C ILE A 150 11.26 9.79 -11.55
N VAL A 151 11.73 10.03 -12.78
CA VAL A 151 12.01 8.96 -13.74
C VAL A 151 13.01 7.96 -13.18
N GLU A 152 14.12 8.43 -12.61
CA GLU A 152 15.13 7.55 -12.01
C GLU A 152 14.61 6.80 -10.78
N ASN A 153 13.78 7.44 -9.96
CA ASN A 153 13.10 6.78 -8.85
C ASN A 153 12.13 5.70 -9.33
N CYS A 154 11.41 5.92 -10.44
CA CYS A 154 10.54 4.92 -11.07
C CYS A 154 11.33 3.72 -11.61
N LYS A 155 12.44 3.99 -12.31
CA LYS A 155 13.35 2.94 -12.84
C LYS A 155 13.95 2.08 -11.73
N SER A 156 14.34 2.70 -10.62
CA SER A 156 14.97 2.02 -9.48
C SER A 156 14.00 1.57 -8.38
N ARG A 157 12.70 1.90 -8.50
CA ARG A 157 11.66 1.66 -7.47
C ARG A 157 12.05 2.22 -6.09
N PHE A 158 12.58 3.45 -6.07
CA PHE A 158 13.13 4.07 -4.87
C PHE A 158 12.06 4.58 -3.89
N TYR A 159 12.06 4.13 -2.63
CA TYR A 159 11.08 4.58 -1.61
C TYR A 159 11.58 5.72 -0.71
N GLY A 160 12.87 5.76 -0.40
CA GLY A 160 13.45 6.68 0.58
C GLY A 160 12.94 6.48 2.01
N GLU A 161 13.23 7.44 2.89
CA GLU A 161 12.94 7.36 4.34
C GLU A 161 11.48 7.66 4.68
N ASN A 162 10.77 8.39 3.81
CA ASN A 162 9.40 8.80 4.05
C ASN A 162 8.67 9.00 2.70
N PRO A 163 7.32 9.09 2.69
CA PRO A 163 6.55 9.12 1.45
C PRO A 163 6.73 10.39 0.60
N LEU A 164 7.55 11.36 1.02
CA LEU A 164 7.83 12.58 0.26
C LEU A 164 9.13 12.48 -0.58
N TYR A 165 9.85 11.37 -0.47
CA TYR A 165 11.08 11.11 -1.24
C TYR A 165 10.84 10.72 -2.71
N PRO A 166 9.81 9.92 -3.06
CA PRO A 166 9.61 9.49 -4.44
C PRO A 166 9.34 10.61 -5.45
N THR A 167 8.45 11.55 -5.10
CA THR A 167 8.00 12.63 -6.01
C THR A 167 7.80 13.99 -5.32
N GLY A 168 7.63 13.96 -3.99
CA GLY A 168 7.11 15.09 -3.22
C GLY A 168 8.17 16.09 -2.75
N ALA A 169 7.91 16.67 -1.59
CA ALA A 169 8.62 17.85 -1.11
C ALA A 169 10.14 17.66 -0.94
N VAL A 170 10.59 16.47 -0.57
CA VAL A 170 12.02 16.18 -0.40
C VAL A 170 12.73 16.12 -1.75
N LEU A 171 12.13 15.47 -2.74
CA LEU A 171 12.67 15.42 -4.10
C LEU A 171 12.70 16.82 -4.72
N LEU A 172 11.60 17.57 -4.61
CA LEU A 172 11.53 18.93 -5.12
C LEU A 172 12.60 19.81 -4.48
N GLY A 173 12.79 19.70 -3.16
CA GLY A 173 13.88 20.37 -2.45
C GLY A 173 15.26 20.07 -3.02
N ARG A 174 15.56 18.79 -3.24
CA ARG A 174 16.82 18.35 -3.87
C ARG A 174 17.00 18.93 -5.27
N SER A 175 15.92 19.04 -6.05
CA SER A 175 15.98 19.62 -7.40
C SER A 175 16.29 21.13 -7.39
N PHE A 176 15.74 21.88 -6.44
CA PHE A 176 16.05 23.30 -6.25
C PHE A 176 17.51 23.52 -5.87
N VAL A 177 18.02 22.69 -4.94
CA VAL A 177 19.43 22.73 -4.52
C VAL A 177 20.35 22.37 -5.69
N ALA A 178 20.03 21.31 -6.43
CA ALA A 178 20.83 20.89 -7.59
C ALA A 178 20.92 21.98 -8.66
N ALA A 179 19.80 22.61 -9.01
CA ALA A 179 19.79 23.72 -9.97
C ALA A 179 20.61 24.93 -9.48
N LEU A 180 20.61 25.22 -8.18
CA LEU A 180 21.43 26.30 -7.61
C LEU A 180 22.93 25.95 -7.61
N VAL A 181 23.27 24.68 -7.34
CA VAL A 181 24.65 24.17 -7.41
C VAL A 181 25.19 24.28 -8.84
N GLU A 182 24.40 23.93 -9.86
CA GLU A 182 24.80 24.07 -11.27
C GLU A 182 25.10 25.53 -11.67
N LYS A 183 24.51 26.51 -10.97
CA LYS A 183 24.80 27.94 -11.12
C LYS A 183 26.02 28.43 -10.34
N GLY A 184 26.80 27.51 -9.76
CA GLY A 184 27.99 27.84 -8.97
C GLY A 184 27.69 28.49 -7.62
N GLN A 185 26.42 28.43 -7.15
CA GLN A 185 25.99 29.03 -5.88
C GLN A 185 26.24 30.56 -5.78
N ASP A 186 26.32 31.25 -6.92
CA ASP A 186 26.50 32.69 -6.96
C ASP A 186 25.21 33.41 -6.54
N ILE A 187 25.32 34.30 -5.54
CA ILE A 187 24.21 35.13 -5.05
C ILE A 187 23.64 36.01 -6.19
N ALA A 188 24.48 36.45 -7.12
CA ALA A 188 24.04 37.22 -8.29
C ALA A 188 23.23 36.36 -9.28
N ALA A 189 23.46 35.04 -9.31
CA ALA A 189 22.75 34.08 -10.15
C ALA A 189 21.54 33.42 -9.45
N ASP A 190 21.38 33.60 -8.13
CA ASP A 190 20.21 33.13 -7.37
C ASP A 190 18.95 33.92 -7.78
N ASP A 191 18.18 33.33 -8.67
CA ASP A 191 16.87 33.79 -9.10
C ASP A 191 15.72 33.02 -8.45
N GLN A 192 15.98 32.28 -7.36
CA GLN A 192 14.96 31.58 -6.58
C GLN A 192 14.35 32.49 -5.51
N TYR A 193 13.02 32.45 -5.38
CA TYR A 193 12.25 33.20 -4.39
C TYR A 193 11.57 32.27 -3.40
N VAL A 194 12.38 31.71 -2.49
CA VAL A 194 11.92 30.68 -1.54
C VAL A 194 11.54 31.31 -0.20
N GLY A 195 10.25 31.21 0.14
CA GLY A 195 9.69 31.54 1.45
C GLY A 195 9.70 30.34 2.42
N SER A 196 8.76 30.31 3.35
CA SER A 196 8.56 29.16 4.24
C SER A 196 7.09 28.94 4.60
N CYS A 197 6.74 27.68 4.78
CA CYS A 197 5.52 27.28 5.44
C CYS A 197 5.68 27.41 6.95
N ARG A 198 4.64 27.85 7.65
CA ARG A 198 4.62 27.96 9.12
C ARG A 198 3.37 27.32 9.69
N SER A 199 3.53 26.51 10.74
CA SER A 199 2.39 26.03 11.52
C SER A 199 1.69 27.20 12.19
N VAL A 200 0.37 27.26 12.03
CA VAL A 200 -0.49 28.26 12.67
C VAL A 200 -1.12 27.69 13.94
N THR A 201 -1.22 26.37 14.03
CA THR A 201 -1.82 25.65 15.17
C THR A 201 -0.89 24.53 15.65
N PRO A 202 0.32 24.84 16.14
CA PRO A 202 1.35 23.83 16.48
C PRO A 202 0.89 22.85 17.58
N ASP A 203 0.00 23.28 18.47
CA ASP A 203 -0.50 22.47 19.59
C ASP A 203 -1.76 21.65 19.24
N SER A 204 -2.22 21.73 17.99
CA SER A 204 -3.42 21.02 17.53
C SER A 204 -3.06 19.65 16.94
N VAL A 205 -3.96 18.67 17.14
CA VAL A 205 -3.90 17.37 16.45
C VAL A 205 -3.94 17.54 14.93
N VAL A 206 -4.63 18.58 14.47
CA VAL A 206 -4.73 18.94 13.06
C VAL A 206 -3.96 20.24 12.82
N LEU A 207 -2.85 20.13 12.09
CA LEU A 207 -1.90 21.23 11.90
C LEU A 207 -2.29 22.06 10.68
N ASN A 208 -2.78 23.28 10.92
CA ASN A 208 -2.98 24.28 9.87
C ASN A 208 -1.64 24.93 9.52
N VAL A 209 -1.40 25.09 8.23
CA VAL A 209 -0.14 25.65 7.71
C VAL A 209 -0.42 26.90 6.91
N SER A 210 0.40 27.93 7.10
CA SER A 210 0.41 29.15 6.28
C SER A 210 1.60 29.14 5.33
N TYR A 211 1.40 29.65 4.11
CA TYR A 211 2.47 29.92 3.16
C TYR A 211 2.95 31.36 3.35
N VAL A 212 4.21 31.53 3.74
CA VAL A 212 4.82 32.83 3.99
C VAL A 212 5.87 33.10 2.92
N SER A 213 5.76 34.25 2.25
CA SER A 213 6.73 34.69 1.24
C SER A 213 8.11 34.96 1.86
N LYS A 214 9.15 35.08 1.01
CA LYS A 214 10.50 35.45 1.46
C LYS A 214 10.54 36.82 2.17
N ASN A 215 9.58 37.70 1.92
CA ASN A 215 9.46 39.02 2.56
C ASN A 215 8.56 39.01 3.81
N GLY A 216 7.98 37.87 4.21
CA GLY A 216 7.14 37.77 5.41
C GLY A 216 5.64 37.89 5.18
N ASP A 217 5.18 38.16 3.95
CA ASP A 217 3.75 38.19 3.64
C ASP A 217 3.12 36.79 3.74
N VAL A 218 1.98 36.65 4.43
CA VAL A 218 1.15 35.43 4.40
C VAL A 218 0.33 35.41 3.11
N ILE A 219 0.58 34.42 2.25
CA ILE A 219 0.02 34.34 0.90
C ILE A 219 -1.20 33.42 0.85
N ALA A 220 -1.14 32.29 1.53
CA ALA A 220 -2.14 31.24 1.44
C ALA A 220 -2.17 30.38 2.72
N PHE A 221 -3.21 29.56 2.86
CA PHE A 221 -3.41 28.64 3.97
C PHE A 221 -3.71 27.24 3.46
N ARG A 222 -3.13 26.23 4.12
CA ARG A 222 -3.53 24.83 3.98
C ARG A 222 -4.18 24.41 5.29
N ASN A 223 -5.51 24.34 5.27
CA ASN A 223 -6.29 23.88 6.41
C ASN A 223 -6.54 22.38 6.24
N GLN A 224 -5.87 21.55 7.04
CA GLN A 224 -6.24 20.15 7.13
C GLN A 224 -7.48 20.05 8.04
N LYS A 225 -8.44 19.19 7.70
CA LYS A 225 -9.56 18.87 8.61
C LYS A 225 -9.34 17.57 9.37
N ILE A 226 -8.45 16.70 8.89
CA ILE A 226 -8.15 15.39 9.46
C ILE A 226 -6.63 15.25 9.50
N GLY A 227 -6.07 15.01 10.68
CA GLY A 227 -4.63 14.77 10.84
C GLY A 227 -4.24 13.40 10.30
N GLY A 228 -3.11 13.30 9.60
CA GLY A 228 -2.52 12.03 9.16
C GLY A 228 -3.18 11.34 7.97
N ASP A 229 -4.33 11.84 7.50
CA ASP A 229 -5.00 11.31 6.31
C ASP A 229 -4.80 12.27 5.14
N SER A 230 -3.75 12.03 4.36
CA SER A 230 -3.48 12.75 3.11
C SER A 230 -4.43 12.35 1.97
N LEU A 231 -5.64 11.90 2.28
CA LEU A 231 -6.73 12.02 1.33
C LEU A 231 -6.90 13.51 1.04
N HIS A 232 -7.06 13.91 -0.23
CA HIS A 232 -7.73 15.18 -0.50
C HIS A 232 -9.04 15.13 0.29
N PRO A 233 -9.21 15.93 1.36
CA PRO A 233 -10.19 15.61 2.39
C PRO A 233 -11.59 15.44 1.79
N GLY A 234 -12.11 14.21 1.74
CA GLY A 234 -13.45 13.93 1.25
C GLY A 234 -13.66 13.95 -0.27
N ILE A 235 -12.62 13.77 -1.10
CA ILE A 235 -12.86 13.44 -2.52
C ILE A 235 -12.98 11.92 -2.66
N GLU A 236 -14.19 11.45 -2.97
CA GLU A 236 -14.46 10.04 -3.32
C GLU A 236 -13.68 9.66 -4.58
N GLY A 237 -13.12 8.44 -4.62
CA GLY A 237 -12.27 7.98 -5.73
C GLY A 237 -10.82 8.50 -5.70
N SER A 238 -10.33 8.94 -4.54
CA SER A 238 -8.90 9.22 -4.30
C SER A 238 -8.23 8.06 -3.55
N ASN A 239 -6.92 7.88 -3.73
CA ASN A 239 -6.12 6.94 -2.95
C ASN A 239 -5.24 7.65 -1.89
N ASN A 240 -4.76 6.89 -0.89
CA ASN A 240 -3.90 7.40 0.19
C ASN A 240 -2.45 6.94 -0.03
N TYR A 241 -1.60 7.87 -0.46
CA TYR A 241 -0.21 7.58 -0.79
C TYR A 241 0.64 7.17 0.42
N ASN A 242 0.33 7.60 1.64
CA ASN A 242 1.06 7.15 2.84
C ASN A 242 0.86 5.64 3.02
N ARG A 243 -0.39 5.17 2.94
CA ARG A 243 -0.72 3.74 3.04
C ARG A 243 -0.07 2.92 1.93
N MET A 244 -0.04 3.45 0.71
CA MET A 244 0.60 2.78 -0.44
C MET A 244 2.13 2.74 -0.29
N TRP A 245 2.75 3.80 0.23
CA TRP A 245 4.18 3.85 0.52
C TRP A 245 4.55 2.88 1.65
N GLU A 246 3.79 2.85 2.75
CA GLU A 246 3.97 1.90 3.86
C GLU A 246 3.92 0.44 3.36
N ARG A 247 2.99 0.17 2.44
CA ARG A 247 2.85 -1.13 1.77
C ARG A 247 3.87 -1.40 0.69
N ARG A 248 4.73 -0.46 0.32
CA ARG A 248 5.67 -0.61 -0.79
C ARG A 248 4.99 -1.00 -2.11
N VAL A 249 3.95 -0.24 -2.51
CA VAL A 249 3.18 -0.46 -3.76
C VAL A 249 2.96 0.80 -4.62
N VAL A 250 3.88 1.78 -4.57
CA VAL A 250 3.72 3.08 -5.22
C VAL A 250 4.13 3.06 -6.70
N TYR A 251 4.83 2.02 -7.16
CA TYR A 251 5.28 1.86 -8.55
C TYR A 251 4.60 0.64 -9.21
N GLY A 252 3.32 0.42 -8.93
CA GLY A 252 2.51 -0.66 -9.50
C GLY A 252 2.84 -2.06 -9.00
N GLU A 253 3.55 -2.21 -7.87
CA GLU A 253 3.83 -3.53 -7.30
C GLU A 253 2.53 -4.26 -6.90
N LYS A 254 2.43 -5.55 -7.26
CA LYS A 254 1.32 -6.42 -6.85
C LYS A 254 1.48 -6.97 -5.44
N ALA A 255 2.71 -6.95 -4.94
CA ALA A 255 3.13 -7.51 -3.66
C ALA A 255 3.94 -6.47 -2.89
N SER A 256 3.83 -6.50 -1.57
CA SER A 256 4.63 -5.65 -0.70
C SER A 256 5.99 -6.31 -0.44
N GLN A 257 7.08 -5.57 -0.56
CA GLN A 257 8.43 -6.05 -0.24
C GLN A 257 9.18 -5.05 0.62
N TRP A 258 9.71 -5.50 1.75
CA TRP A 258 10.60 -4.73 2.62
C TRP A 258 11.94 -5.46 2.74
N ASN A 259 13.00 -4.84 2.22
CA ASN A 259 14.35 -5.35 2.39
C ASN A 259 14.82 -5.17 3.84
N ALA A 260 15.82 -5.94 4.26
CA ALA A 260 16.31 -5.90 5.64
C ALA A 260 16.70 -4.51 6.14
N ASP A 261 17.20 -3.64 5.25
CA ASP A 261 17.60 -2.27 5.52
C ASP A 261 16.45 -1.24 5.44
N ASP A 262 15.24 -1.67 5.09
CA ASP A 262 14.07 -0.80 4.88
C ASP A 262 13.70 -0.01 6.15
N CYS A 263 13.49 1.31 6.03
CA CYS A 263 13.24 2.23 7.15
C CYS A 263 12.02 1.88 8.03
N LEU A 264 11.09 1.06 7.56
CA LEU A 264 9.93 0.59 8.33
C LEU A 264 10.21 -0.66 9.17
N LEU A 265 11.36 -1.30 8.98
CA LEU A 265 11.81 -2.41 9.81
C LEU A 265 12.70 -1.90 10.92
N HIS A 266 12.34 -2.25 12.15
CA HIS A 266 12.98 -1.79 13.37
C HIS A 266 13.62 -2.95 14.12
N VAL A 267 14.77 -2.67 14.73
CA VAL A 267 15.55 -3.60 15.53
C VAL A 267 16.03 -2.88 16.79
N SER A 268 16.32 -3.64 17.84
CA SER A 268 16.87 -3.12 19.10
C SER A 268 18.18 -3.83 19.40
N SER A 269 19.13 -3.12 20.01
CA SER A 269 20.38 -3.70 20.49
C SER A 269 20.10 -4.97 21.33
N PRO A 270 20.83 -6.08 21.12
CA PRO A 270 22.06 -6.20 20.35
C PRO A 270 21.87 -6.60 18.87
N VAL A 271 20.64 -6.60 18.36
CA VAL A 271 20.36 -6.92 16.95
C VAL A 271 20.80 -5.77 16.05
N SER A 272 21.45 -6.11 14.94
CA SER A 272 21.93 -5.16 13.94
C SER A 272 21.15 -5.28 12.64
N LYS A 273 21.10 -4.17 11.92
CA LYS A 273 20.46 -4.03 10.61
C LYS A 273 21.46 -3.41 9.65
N SER A 274 21.67 -4.05 8.51
CA SER A 274 22.54 -3.58 7.44
C SER A 274 22.03 -4.07 6.08
N PRO A 275 22.60 -3.62 4.95
CA PRO A 275 22.28 -4.17 3.62
C PRO A 275 22.50 -5.70 3.53
N GLU A 276 23.35 -6.26 4.37
CA GLU A 276 23.60 -7.70 4.47
C GLU A 276 22.44 -8.46 5.14
N GLY A 277 21.65 -7.81 5.99
CA GLY A 277 20.48 -8.38 6.62
C GLY A 277 20.22 -7.89 8.05
N ILE A 278 19.16 -8.43 8.67
CA ILE A 278 18.93 -8.31 10.10
C ILE A 278 19.56 -9.52 10.79
N SER A 279 20.54 -9.27 11.66
CA SER A 279 21.34 -10.32 12.31
C SER A 279 21.48 -10.06 13.81
N ALA A 280 21.68 -11.12 14.57
CA ALA A 280 21.86 -11.05 16.01
C ALA A 280 23.15 -11.77 16.44
N PRO A 281 23.74 -11.42 17.60
CA PRO A 281 24.87 -12.14 18.14
C PRO A 281 24.57 -13.61 18.37
N GLU A 282 25.61 -14.43 18.37
CA GLU A 282 25.49 -15.85 18.67
C GLU A 282 24.87 -16.07 20.05
N GLY A 283 23.91 -17.01 20.13
CA GLY A 283 23.20 -17.30 21.38
C GLY A 283 22.11 -16.29 21.75
N TYR A 284 21.87 -15.26 20.92
CA TYR A 284 20.78 -14.31 21.17
C TYR A 284 19.42 -15.00 21.21
N ASN A 285 18.63 -14.66 22.22
CA ASN A 285 17.24 -15.08 22.41
C ASN A 285 16.40 -13.82 22.60
N GLY A 286 15.47 -13.57 21.67
CA GLY A 286 14.68 -12.34 21.70
C GLY A 286 14.11 -11.95 20.34
N LEU A 287 13.77 -10.67 20.24
CA LEU A 287 13.16 -10.07 19.06
C LEU A 287 14.24 -9.70 18.04
N LEU A 288 14.18 -10.28 16.85
CA LEU A 288 15.04 -9.94 15.72
C LEU A 288 14.53 -8.67 15.02
N SER A 289 13.22 -8.56 14.79
CA SER A 289 12.67 -7.40 14.07
C SER A 289 11.19 -7.17 14.38
N HIS A 290 10.75 -5.93 14.19
CA HIS A 290 9.34 -5.54 14.16
C HIS A 290 9.09 -4.44 13.10
N GLY A 291 7.83 -4.18 12.77
CA GLY A 291 7.42 -3.40 11.58
C GLY A 291 6.76 -4.31 10.52
N PRO A 292 6.26 -3.80 9.39
CA PRO A 292 6.44 -2.46 8.82
C PRO A 292 5.34 -1.45 9.17
N TYR A 293 4.37 -1.81 10.02
CA TYR A 293 3.23 -0.97 10.39
C TYR A 293 2.34 -0.58 9.20
N ALA A 294 2.13 -1.50 8.27
CA ALA A 294 1.33 -1.27 7.07
C ALA A 294 -0.18 -1.44 7.33
N CYS A 295 -1.02 -0.66 6.65
CA CYS A 295 -2.47 -0.90 6.64
C CYS A 295 -2.82 -1.98 5.61
N LEU A 296 -3.63 -2.97 6.00
CA LEU A 296 -4.06 -4.08 5.15
C LEU A 296 -5.60 -4.11 5.02
N SER A 297 -6.09 -4.40 3.82
CA SER A 297 -7.52 -4.62 3.56
C SER A 297 -7.97 -6.02 3.98
N ILE A 298 -9.27 -6.25 3.98
CA ILE A 298 -9.86 -7.60 4.12
C ILE A 298 -9.25 -8.53 3.06
N GLY A 299 -8.93 -9.76 3.43
CA GLY A 299 -8.41 -10.76 2.48
C GLY A 299 -7.47 -11.78 3.12
N GLY A 300 -7.07 -12.75 2.32
CA GLY A 300 -6.01 -13.69 2.66
C GLY A 300 -4.65 -13.14 2.26
N TYR A 301 -3.64 -13.44 3.07
CA TYR A 301 -2.26 -13.02 2.84
C TYR A 301 -1.27 -14.15 3.06
N ARG A 302 -0.23 -14.18 2.24
CA ARG A 302 1.00 -14.93 2.46
C ARG A 302 2.10 -13.97 2.86
N LEU A 303 2.62 -14.12 4.07
CA LEU A 303 3.86 -13.51 4.52
C LEU A 303 5.00 -14.50 4.32
N ARG A 304 5.95 -14.15 3.46
CA ARG A 304 7.21 -14.86 3.28
C ARG A 304 8.33 -14.10 3.94
N VAL A 305 9.07 -14.77 4.82
CA VAL A 305 10.30 -14.24 5.42
C VAL A 305 11.49 -14.94 4.79
N LYS A 306 12.32 -14.19 4.07
CA LYS A 306 13.51 -14.74 3.39
C LYS A 306 14.75 -14.52 4.23
N PHE A 307 15.54 -15.57 4.36
CA PHE A 307 16.82 -15.55 5.04
C PHE A 307 17.99 -15.54 4.04
N ARG A 308 19.17 -15.10 4.49
CA ARG A 308 20.40 -15.29 3.71
C ARG A 308 20.72 -16.79 3.58
N PRO A 309 21.29 -17.24 2.46
CA PRO A 309 21.75 -18.62 2.32
C PRO A 309 22.69 -19.03 3.46
N GLY A 310 22.49 -20.23 3.99
CA GLY A 310 23.24 -20.72 5.15
C GLY A 310 22.73 -20.25 6.51
N THR A 311 21.62 -19.51 6.56
CA THR A 311 20.96 -19.17 7.83
C THR A 311 20.44 -20.44 8.50
N SER A 312 20.74 -20.58 9.79
CA SER A 312 20.28 -21.67 10.64
C SER A 312 19.67 -21.12 11.93
N PHE A 313 18.64 -21.76 12.44
CA PHE A 313 18.01 -21.38 13.71
C PHE A 313 17.40 -22.61 14.37
N ARG A 314 17.29 -22.65 15.70
CA ARG A 314 16.58 -23.75 16.38
C ARG A 314 15.08 -23.62 16.24
N LYS A 315 14.56 -22.42 16.51
CA LYS A 315 13.17 -22.03 16.31
C LYS A 315 13.08 -20.55 16.02
N ILE A 316 12.21 -20.18 15.10
CA ILE A 316 11.77 -18.80 14.91
C ILE A 316 10.27 -18.74 15.11
N LYS A 317 9.81 -17.78 15.90
CA LYS A 317 8.38 -17.45 16.03
C LYS A 317 8.10 -16.18 15.27
N ILE A 318 7.10 -16.23 14.40
CA ILE A 318 6.58 -15.06 13.70
C ILE A 318 5.18 -14.79 14.23
N ASP A 319 4.99 -13.59 14.77
CA ASP A 319 3.68 -13.08 15.20
C ASP A 319 3.26 -11.94 14.26
N ILE A 320 2.00 -11.95 13.85
CA ILE A 320 1.36 -10.88 13.07
C ILE A 320 0.42 -10.15 14.01
N MET A 321 0.68 -8.88 14.22
CA MET A 321 -0.07 -8.04 15.13
C MET A 321 -0.60 -6.81 14.39
N ALA A 322 -1.64 -6.18 14.93
CA ALA A 322 -2.18 -4.93 14.43
C ALA A 322 -2.35 -3.90 15.56
N ASN A 323 -2.60 -2.66 15.18
CA ASN A 323 -2.92 -1.55 16.09
C ASN A 323 -1.85 -1.33 17.18
N TYR A 324 -0.57 -1.37 16.81
CA TYR A 324 0.58 -1.27 17.74
C TYR A 324 0.56 -2.38 18.79
N GLN A 325 0.59 -3.63 18.34
CA GLN A 325 0.58 -4.84 19.17
C GLN A 325 -0.65 -5.03 20.07
N LYS A 326 -1.73 -4.25 19.87
CA LYS A 326 -2.97 -4.38 20.65
C LYS A 326 -3.84 -5.54 20.19
N GLU A 327 -3.67 -5.98 18.96
CA GLU A 327 -4.47 -7.06 18.36
C GLU A 327 -3.56 -8.13 17.77
N HIS A 328 -3.82 -9.39 18.10
CA HIS A 328 -3.10 -10.54 17.57
C HIS A 328 -3.87 -11.15 16.40
N LEU A 329 -3.24 -11.20 15.22
CA LEU A 329 -3.87 -11.68 13.98
C LEU A 329 -3.48 -13.12 13.67
N ALA A 330 -2.19 -13.47 13.77
CA ALA A 330 -1.70 -14.81 13.48
C ALA A 330 -0.35 -15.06 14.16
N SER A 331 -0.03 -16.33 14.38
CA SER A 331 1.27 -16.75 14.92
C SER A 331 1.67 -18.11 14.40
N LYS A 332 2.95 -18.28 14.09
CA LYS A 332 3.52 -19.59 13.75
C LYS A 332 4.96 -19.70 14.28
N VAL A 333 5.28 -20.87 14.81
CA VAL A 333 6.65 -21.27 15.16
C VAL A 333 7.18 -22.17 14.07
N PHE A 334 8.36 -21.85 13.56
CA PHE A 334 9.07 -22.56 12.52
C PHE A 334 10.29 -23.28 13.09
N THR A 335 10.53 -24.48 12.58
CA THR A 335 11.72 -25.31 12.85
C THR A 335 12.61 -25.40 11.62
N PRO A 336 13.89 -25.87 11.71
CA PRO A 336 14.81 -25.94 10.57
C PRO A 336 14.25 -26.67 9.35
N ASN A 337 13.44 -27.70 9.59
CA ASN A 337 12.89 -28.56 8.54
C ASN A 337 11.77 -27.88 7.75
N GLU A 338 11.33 -26.68 8.16
CA GLU A 338 10.33 -25.87 7.47
C GLU A 338 10.96 -24.73 6.65
N ILE A 339 12.29 -24.64 6.61
CA ILE A 339 12.98 -23.72 5.69
C ILE A 339 12.87 -24.32 4.29
N ASP A 340 12.25 -23.56 3.39
CA ASP A 340 12.13 -23.95 1.98
C ASP A 340 13.47 -23.91 1.25
N HIS A 341 13.55 -24.52 0.07
CA HIS A 341 14.77 -24.59 -0.73
C HIS A 341 15.38 -23.21 -1.06
N ASP A 342 14.57 -22.15 -1.09
CA ASP A 342 15.01 -20.78 -1.33
C ASP A 342 15.41 -20.02 -0.04
N SER A 343 15.63 -20.74 1.07
CA SER A 343 15.95 -20.17 2.38
C SER A 343 14.85 -19.25 2.92
N SER A 344 13.59 -19.65 2.80
CA SER A 344 12.46 -18.87 3.29
C SER A 344 11.49 -19.67 4.15
N VAL A 345 10.60 -18.96 4.84
CA VAL A 345 9.46 -19.55 5.56
C VAL A 345 8.18 -18.77 5.24
N ASP A 346 7.08 -19.50 5.08
CA ASP A 346 5.77 -18.95 4.74
C ASP A 346 4.77 -19.05 5.91
N LEU A 347 4.13 -17.92 6.22
CA LEU A 347 3.01 -17.79 7.15
C LEU A 347 1.78 -17.26 6.40
N PHE A 348 0.68 -18.01 6.49
CA PHE A 348 -0.61 -17.68 5.87
C PHE A 348 -1.58 -17.16 6.92
N PHE A 349 -2.26 -16.05 6.64
CA PHE A 349 -3.25 -15.47 7.55
C PHE A 349 -4.39 -14.76 6.79
N VAL A 350 -5.50 -14.51 7.49
CA VAL A 350 -6.72 -13.91 6.91
C VAL A 350 -7.14 -12.76 7.80
N LEU A 351 -7.58 -11.68 7.15
CA LEU A 351 -8.21 -10.54 7.80
C LEU A 351 -9.69 -10.51 7.44
N ASP A 352 -10.55 -10.51 8.46
CA ASP A 352 -12.01 -10.40 8.36
C ASP A 352 -12.49 -8.94 8.22
N SER A 353 -11.62 -8.00 8.57
CA SER A 353 -11.85 -6.56 8.63
C SER A 353 -10.54 -5.84 8.27
N PRO A 354 -10.57 -4.61 7.73
CA PRO A 354 -9.36 -3.84 7.47
C PRO A 354 -8.59 -3.62 8.78
N LYS A 355 -7.26 -3.78 8.74
CA LYS A 355 -6.39 -3.58 9.90
C LYS A 355 -5.40 -2.46 9.65
N GLU A 356 -5.22 -1.62 10.66
CA GLU A 356 -4.21 -0.56 10.64
C GLU A 356 -2.96 -1.00 11.39
N LYS A 357 -1.81 -0.47 10.96
CA LYS A 357 -0.51 -0.65 11.64
C LYS A 357 -0.19 -2.14 11.88
N VAL A 358 -0.34 -2.96 10.84
CA VAL A 358 0.04 -4.37 10.86
C VAL A 358 1.56 -4.49 10.90
N GLU A 359 2.06 -5.27 11.85
CA GLU A 359 3.49 -5.50 12.05
C GLU A 359 3.79 -7.00 12.21
N PHE A 360 4.98 -7.40 11.78
CA PHE A 360 5.53 -8.75 11.84
C PHE A 360 6.64 -8.78 12.88
N LEU A 361 6.41 -9.50 13.97
CA LEU A 361 7.40 -9.66 15.02
C LEU A 361 8.11 -10.99 14.82
N VAL A 362 9.39 -10.93 14.50
CA VAL A 362 10.23 -12.13 14.33
C VAL A 362 11.05 -12.32 15.59
N ARG A 363 10.82 -13.43 16.29
CA ARG A 363 11.56 -13.81 17.50
C ARG A 363 12.33 -15.08 17.27
N THR A 364 13.50 -15.19 17.87
CA THR A 364 14.28 -16.43 17.88
C THR A 364 14.53 -16.90 19.30
N GLU A 365 14.55 -18.21 19.48
CA GLU A 365 15.22 -18.85 20.62
C GLU A 365 16.69 -19.12 20.22
N GLU A 366 17.57 -19.32 21.20
CA GLU A 366 19.01 -19.60 21.02
C GLU A 366 19.32 -20.40 19.75
N GLY A 367 20.36 -19.97 19.01
CA GLY A 367 20.86 -20.70 17.84
C GLY A 367 20.55 -20.06 16.48
N PHE A 368 20.01 -18.84 16.43
CA PHE A 368 19.98 -18.06 15.18
C PHE A 368 21.41 -17.69 14.76
N ARG A 369 21.80 -18.13 13.57
CA ARG A 369 23.03 -17.73 12.88
C ARG A 369 22.69 -17.44 11.43
N GLY A 370 23.11 -16.29 10.92
CA GLY A 370 22.73 -15.81 9.59
C GLY A 370 21.97 -14.49 9.69
N ALA A 371 21.09 -14.22 8.73
CA ALA A 371 20.37 -12.96 8.69
C ALA A 371 19.01 -13.09 7.98
N ILE A 372 18.04 -12.30 8.42
CA ILE A 372 16.81 -12.05 7.66
C ILE A 372 17.17 -11.06 6.55
N SER A 373 16.85 -11.41 5.30
CA SER A 373 17.19 -10.61 4.12
C SER A 373 16.04 -9.70 3.67
N LYS A 374 14.78 -10.18 3.75
CA LYS A 374 13.60 -9.40 3.40
C LYS A 374 12.29 -10.06 3.84
N PHE A 375 11.23 -9.26 3.81
CA PHE A 375 9.84 -9.67 4.00
C PHE A 375 9.07 -9.43 2.70
N GLU A 376 8.30 -10.41 2.26
CA GLU A 376 7.39 -10.32 1.13
C GLU A 376 5.97 -10.62 1.62
N LEU A 377 5.03 -9.71 1.37
CA LEU A 377 3.62 -9.90 1.71
C LEU A 377 2.79 -9.83 0.44
N GLU A 378 2.11 -10.94 0.16
CA GLU A 378 1.31 -11.10 -1.05
C GLU A 378 -0.16 -11.32 -0.69
N PRO A 379 -1.10 -10.59 -1.31
CA PRO A 379 -2.50 -10.96 -1.25
C PRO A 379 -2.67 -12.30 -1.97
N ILE A 380 -3.38 -13.22 -1.34
CA ILE A 380 -3.67 -14.54 -1.92
C ILE A 380 -5.17 -14.72 -2.07
N TYR A 381 -5.55 -15.62 -2.98
CA TYR A 381 -6.94 -16.01 -3.10
C TYR A 381 -7.36 -16.69 -1.79
N PHE A 382 -8.38 -16.12 -1.14
CA PHE A 382 -9.02 -16.69 0.04
C PHE A 382 -10.53 -16.65 -0.08
N ARG A 383 -11.16 -17.76 0.26
CA ARG A 383 -12.60 -17.88 0.41
C ARG A 383 -12.94 -18.81 1.56
N GLU A 384 -14.04 -18.48 2.24
CA GLU A 384 -14.63 -19.29 3.29
C GLU A 384 -16.12 -19.48 2.98
N TRP A 385 -16.59 -20.71 3.14
CA TRP A 385 -18.01 -21.05 3.09
C TRP A 385 -18.40 -21.71 4.39
N MET A 386 -19.21 -21.01 5.17
CA MET A 386 -19.80 -21.54 6.40
C MET A 386 -20.91 -22.54 6.05
N PHE A 387 -21.23 -23.45 6.98
CA PHE A 387 -22.34 -24.40 6.85
C PHE A 387 -23.69 -23.74 6.51
N SER A 388 -23.85 -22.46 6.87
CA SER A 388 -25.04 -21.66 6.60
C SER A 388 -25.10 -21.11 5.17
N ASP A 389 -23.97 -21.05 4.47
CA ASP A 389 -23.83 -20.45 3.14
C ASP A 389 -24.74 -21.15 2.11
N PRO A 390 -25.54 -20.39 1.33
CA PRO A 390 -26.46 -20.97 0.36
C PRO A 390 -25.76 -21.67 -0.82
N ALA A 391 -24.48 -21.41 -1.06
CA ALA A 391 -23.69 -22.12 -2.06
C ALA A 391 -23.39 -23.57 -1.63
N LEU A 392 -23.45 -23.87 -0.32
CA LEU A 392 -23.29 -25.22 0.20
C LEU A 392 -24.65 -25.92 0.30
N ARG A 393 -24.70 -27.13 -0.25
CA ARG A 393 -25.86 -28.00 -0.28
C ARG A 393 -25.57 -29.32 0.44
N THR A 394 -26.61 -30.04 0.81
CA THR A 394 -26.49 -31.32 1.50
C THR A 394 -27.39 -32.36 0.85
N GLU A 395 -26.97 -33.62 0.85
CA GLU A 395 -27.76 -34.75 0.34
C GLU A 395 -28.28 -35.61 1.50
N ILE A 396 -27.37 -36.06 2.38
CA ILE A 396 -27.72 -36.90 3.55
C ILE A 396 -27.66 -36.14 4.87
N GLY A 397 -27.32 -34.85 4.84
CA GLY A 397 -27.15 -34.04 6.03
C GLY A 397 -28.32 -33.10 6.30
N PHE A 398 -28.30 -32.53 7.49
CA PHE A 398 -29.24 -31.50 7.95
C PHE A 398 -28.48 -30.46 8.79
N LYS A 399 -28.93 -29.21 8.75
CA LYS A 399 -28.35 -28.13 9.55
C LYS A 399 -28.77 -28.28 11.01
N LYS A 400 -27.82 -28.39 11.94
CA LYS A 400 -28.06 -28.48 13.38
C LYS A 400 -26.86 -27.96 14.17
N ASP A 401 -27.10 -27.30 15.30
CA ASP A 401 -26.09 -26.88 16.27
C ASP A 401 -24.90 -26.11 15.65
N GLY A 402 -25.19 -25.22 14.69
CA GLY A 402 -24.14 -24.42 14.03
C GLY A 402 -23.29 -25.19 13.02
N GLY A 403 -23.79 -26.31 12.47
CA GLY A 403 -23.11 -27.07 11.43
C GLY A 403 -24.06 -27.94 10.59
N ILE A 404 -23.50 -28.75 9.69
CA ILE A 404 -24.21 -29.79 8.94
C ILE A 404 -23.84 -31.16 9.52
N SER A 405 -24.83 -31.87 10.06
CA SER A 405 -24.70 -33.23 10.61
C SER A 405 -25.48 -34.21 9.75
N THR A 406 -25.33 -35.51 10.01
CA THR A 406 -26.15 -36.57 9.41
C THR A 406 -26.60 -37.55 10.49
N ASN A 407 -27.66 -38.32 10.23
CA ASN A 407 -28.08 -39.34 11.17
C ASN A 407 -27.03 -40.46 11.23
N PRO A 408 -26.88 -41.14 12.38
CA PRO A 408 -26.02 -42.31 12.46
C PRO A 408 -26.35 -43.33 11.35
N TRP A 409 -25.33 -44.02 10.85
CA TRP A 409 -25.45 -45.09 9.84
C TRP A 409 -25.76 -44.65 8.40
N GLN A 410 -25.81 -43.34 8.12
CA GLN A 410 -25.95 -42.84 6.75
C GLN A 410 -24.61 -42.81 6.01
N LYS A 411 -24.63 -43.18 4.73
CA LYS A 411 -23.49 -43.10 3.81
C LYS A 411 -23.89 -42.22 2.63
N GLY A 412 -23.05 -41.25 2.27
CA GLY A 412 -23.34 -40.34 1.17
C GLY A 412 -22.61 -39.01 1.28
N ARG A 413 -23.04 -38.05 0.45
CA ARG A 413 -22.52 -36.67 0.47
C ARG A 413 -23.12 -35.89 1.63
N LEU A 414 -22.31 -35.64 2.66
CA LEU A 414 -22.71 -34.83 3.80
C LEU A 414 -22.90 -33.37 3.37
N VAL A 415 -21.95 -32.82 2.62
CA VAL A 415 -22.04 -31.47 2.04
C VAL A 415 -21.38 -31.48 0.66
N TYR A 416 -21.93 -30.69 -0.26
CA TYR A 416 -21.38 -30.45 -1.58
C TYR A 416 -21.56 -28.99 -2.02
N GLY A 417 -20.73 -28.54 -2.95
CA GLY A 417 -20.56 -27.12 -3.28
C GLY A 417 -19.30 -26.54 -2.62
N PRO A 418 -19.01 -25.24 -2.80
CA PRO A 418 -19.72 -24.28 -3.65
C PRO A 418 -19.49 -24.61 -5.15
N TYR A 419 -20.05 -23.83 -6.08
CA TYR A 419 -19.74 -23.95 -7.52
C TYR A 419 -19.03 -22.68 -7.96
N ILE A 420 -17.71 -22.71 -7.98
CA ILE A 420 -16.88 -21.50 -8.13
C ILE A 420 -15.90 -21.63 -9.29
N SER A 421 -15.50 -20.48 -9.84
CA SER A 421 -14.37 -20.42 -10.75
C SER A 421 -13.08 -20.27 -9.94
N LEU A 422 -12.11 -21.14 -10.20
CA LEU A 422 -10.76 -21.06 -9.63
C LEU A 422 -9.73 -21.05 -10.76
N PRO A 423 -8.74 -20.14 -10.72
CA PRO A 423 -7.65 -20.17 -11.68
C PRO A 423 -6.79 -21.43 -11.51
N LYS A 424 -5.95 -21.70 -12.51
CA LYS A 424 -4.87 -22.69 -12.41
C LYS A 424 -4.03 -22.40 -11.17
N GLY A 425 -3.73 -23.42 -10.37
CA GLY A 425 -2.89 -23.24 -9.20
C GLY A 425 -2.90 -24.40 -8.23
N TYR A 426 -2.08 -24.25 -7.19
CA TYR A 426 -2.07 -25.13 -6.03
C TYR A 426 -2.87 -24.50 -4.90
N TYR A 427 -3.71 -25.28 -4.25
CA TYR A 427 -4.64 -24.80 -3.23
C TYR A 427 -4.55 -25.63 -1.95
N ARG A 428 -4.60 -24.96 -0.81
CA ARG A 428 -4.89 -25.59 0.48
C ARG A 428 -6.39 -25.53 0.72
N LEU A 429 -6.96 -26.67 1.13
CA LEU A 429 -8.35 -26.79 1.55
C LEU A 429 -8.38 -27.17 3.03
N LEU A 430 -8.94 -26.28 3.83
CA LEU A 430 -9.19 -26.45 5.25
C LEU A 430 -10.67 -26.80 5.43
N ILE A 431 -10.91 -27.92 6.13
CA ILE A 431 -12.24 -28.45 6.42
C ILE A 431 -12.42 -28.40 7.92
N GLU A 432 -13.34 -27.58 8.38
CA GLU A 432 -13.61 -27.37 9.79
C GLU A 432 -14.80 -28.22 10.25
N PHE A 433 -14.62 -28.88 11.39
CA PHE A 433 -15.61 -29.72 12.05
C PHE A 433 -15.84 -29.24 13.48
N SER A 434 -17.03 -29.51 14.01
CA SER A 434 -17.36 -29.20 15.40
C SER A 434 -16.45 -29.97 16.38
N PRO A 435 -16.18 -29.43 17.58
CA PRO A 435 -15.46 -30.17 18.62
C PRO A 435 -16.07 -31.55 18.89
N GLY A 436 -15.21 -32.56 19.09
CA GLY A 436 -15.65 -33.93 19.33
C GLY A 436 -16.06 -34.71 18.08
N THR A 437 -15.94 -34.13 16.88
CA THR A 437 -16.27 -34.85 15.63
C THR A 437 -15.47 -36.14 15.48
N TYR A 438 -16.18 -37.20 15.10
CA TYR A 438 -15.66 -38.54 14.88
C TYR A 438 -16.18 -39.07 13.54
N PHE A 439 -15.28 -39.62 12.73
CA PHE A 439 -15.68 -40.41 11.59
C PHE A 439 -14.71 -41.56 11.34
N ALA A 440 -15.23 -42.68 10.83
CA ALA A 440 -14.40 -43.85 10.46
C ALA A 440 -13.69 -43.65 9.11
N SER A 441 -14.40 -43.07 8.14
CA SER A 441 -13.87 -42.73 6.82
C SER A 441 -14.65 -41.54 6.27
N ALA A 442 -13.91 -40.55 5.79
CA ALA A 442 -14.44 -39.43 5.03
C ALA A 442 -13.50 -39.15 3.85
N VAL A 443 -14.08 -38.72 2.74
CA VAL A 443 -13.37 -38.37 1.51
C VAL A 443 -13.86 -37.00 1.07
N ILE A 444 -12.93 -36.14 0.70
CA ILE A 444 -13.25 -34.91 -0.02
C ILE A 444 -12.95 -35.12 -1.49
N GLN A 445 -13.99 -35.00 -2.33
CA GLN A 445 -13.82 -35.05 -3.78
C GLN A 445 -13.86 -33.63 -4.32
N ILE A 446 -13.00 -33.36 -5.29
CA ILE A 446 -12.92 -32.09 -6.00
C ILE A 446 -13.40 -32.36 -7.41
N ALA A 447 -14.47 -31.70 -7.80
CA ALA A 447 -15.09 -31.87 -9.10
C ALA A 447 -15.20 -30.53 -9.84
N THR A 448 -15.11 -30.54 -11.17
CA THR A 448 -15.10 -29.31 -11.98
C THR A 448 -15.93 -29.46 -13.26
N GLY A 449 -16.23 -28.32 -13.89
CA GLY A 449 -16.99 -28.22 -15.14
C GLY A 449 -18.47 -28.55 -15.02
N ASP A 450 -19.21 -28.40 -16.13
CA ASP A 450 -20.68 -28.58 -16.15
C ASP A 450 -21.13 -30.01 -15.92
N LEU A 451 -20.26 -30.97 -16.23
CA LEU A 451 -20.48 -32.40 -15.93
C LEU A 451 -20.06 -32.76 -14.50
N HIS A 452 -19.52 -31.81 -13.74
CA HIS A 452 -19.00 -31.97 -12.39
C HIS A 452 -18.12 -33.22 -12.26
N LYS A 453 -17.13 -33.35 -13.14
CA LYS A 453 -16.22 -34.50 -13.17
C LYS A 453 -15.26 -34.41 -12.00
N THR A 454 -15.17 -35.48 -11.20
CA THR A 454 -14.18 -35.55 -10.12
C THR A 454 -12.76 -35.61 -10.69
N ILE A 455 -11.95 -34.61 -10.37
CA ILE A 455 -10.55 -34.50 -10.78
C ILE A 455 -9.60 -35.04 -9.71
N GLN A 456 -9.97 -34.91 -8.43
CA GLN A 456 -9.17 -35.39 -7.31
C GLN A 456 -10.06 -35.94 -6.19
N SER A 457 -9.57 -36.93 -5.46
CA SER A 457 -10.25 -37.52 -4.30
C SER A 457 -9.25 -37.69 -3.17
N LEU A 458 -9.46 -37.00 -2.07
CA LEU A 458 -8.52 -36.91 -0.95
C LEU A 458 -9.15 -37.58 0.26
N ASN A 459 -8.51 -38.64 0.77
CA ASN A 459 -8.97 -39.35 1.96
C ASN A 459 -8.66 -38.52 3.21
N LEU A 460 -9.69 -38.20 3.99
CA LEU A 460 -9.53 -37.50 5.25
C LEU A 460 -9.24 -38.52 6.35
N LYS A 461 -8.16 -38.31 7.11
CA LYS A 461 -7.78 -39.16 8.23
C LYS A 461 -8.09 -38.41 9.52
N ARG A 462 -8.87 -39.00 10.42
CA ARG A 462 -9.15 -38.39 11.72
C ARG A 462 -7.87 -38.04 12.50
N ALA A 463 -6.84 -38.89 12.40
CA ALA A 463 -5.56 -38.66 13.06
C ALA A 463 -4.85 -37.35 12.63
N THR A 464 -5.20 -36.79 11.47
CA THR A 464 -4.65 -35.50 11.01
C THR A 464 -5.48 -34.30 11.48
N MET A 465 -6.62 -34.52 12.13
CA MET A 465 -7.48 -33.46 12.65
C MET A 465 -6.84 -32.81 13.87
N LYS A 466 -6.61 -31.49 13.82
CA LYS A 466 -6.11 -30.69 14.94
C LYS A 466 -7.15 -29.65 15.31
N LYS A 467 -7.65 -29.71 16.56
CA LYS A 467 -8.68 -28.79 17.09
C LYS A 467 -9.91 -28.65 16.16
N GLY A 468 -10.39 -29.77 15.60
CA GLY A 468 -11.56 -29.79 14.70
C GLY A 468 -11.23 -29.47 13.23
N LEU A 469 -10.00 -29.11 12.90
CA LEU A 469 -9.59 -28.76 11.54
C LEU A 469 -8.84 -29.92 10.86
N ILE A 470 -9.24 -30.26 9.64
CA ILE A 470 -8.43 -31.08 8.73
C ILE A 470 -7.96 -30.22 7.58
N GLU A 471 -6.66 -30.30 7.33
CA GLU A 471 -6.02 -29.63 6.21
C GLU A 471 -5.64 -30.64 5.13
N THR A 472 -5.94 -30.30 3.88
CA THR A 472 -5.52 -31.04 2.70
C THR A 472 -5.16 -30.06 1.57
N ALA A 473 -4.71 -30.57 0.44
CA ALA A 473 -4.33 -29.74 -0.69
C ALA A 473 -4.68 -30.38 -2.03
N PHE A 474 -4.84 -29.54 -3.04
CA PHE A 474 -5.19 -29.95 -4.40
C PHE A 474 -4.55 -29.04 -5.44
N THR A 475 -4.57 -29.49 -6.69
CA THR A 475 -4.00 -28.75 -7.82
C THR A 475 -4.98 -28.72 -8.97
N LEU A 476 -5.08 -27.56 -9.61
CA LEU A 476 -5.80 -27.36 -10.86
C LEU A 476 -4.76 -27.09 -11.95
N ASP A 477 -4.76 -27.91 -13.00
CA ASP A 477 -3.77 -27.82 -14.09
C ASP A 477 -4.08 -26.70 -15.10
N GLN A 478 -5.30 -26.16 -15.03
CA GLN A 478 -5.84 -25.08 -15.84
C GLN A 478 -6.86 -24.27 -15.02
N ASN A 479 -7.37 -23.17 -15.59
CA ASN A 479 -8.48 -22.45 -14.99
C ASN A 479 -9.73 -23.33 -15.09
N GLU A 480 -10.42 -23.51 -13.97
CA GLU A 480 -11.59 -24.38 -13.89
C GLU A 480 -12.82 -23.57 -13.44
N GLU A 481 -13.94 -23.82 -14.08
CA GLU A 481 -15.25 -23.30 -13.68
C GLU A 481 -16.05 -24.38 -12.95
N ASN A 482 -17.07 -23.95 -12.20
CA ASN A 482 -17.96 -24.85 -11.47
C ASN A 482 -17.22 -25.85 -10.56
N VAL A 483 -16.08 -25.42 -9.99
CA VAL A 483 -15.33 -26.20 -9.00
C VAL A 483 -16.19 -26.39 -7.77
N GLU A 484 -16.36 -27.64 -7.36
CA GLU A 484 -17.08 -28.01 -6.16
C GLU A 484 -16.31 -28.98 -5.26
N PHE A 485 -16.54 -28.84 -3.96
CA PHE A 485 -16.02 -29.73 -2.94
C PHE A 485 -17.15 -30.64 -2.47
N ARG A 486 -16.94 -31.96 -2.46
CA ARG A 486 -17.94 -32.95 -2.01
C ARG A 486 -17.38 -33.73 -0.83
N LEU A 487 -17.83 -33.42 0.38
CA LEU A 487 -17.48 -34.20 1.57
C LEU A 487 -18.39 -35.41 1.67
N CYS A 488 -17.84 -36.57 1.33
CA CYS A 488 -18.48 -37.86 1.42
C CYS A 488 -18.09 -38.51 2.75
N VAL A 489 -19.07 -38.96 3.52
CA VAL A 489 -18.86 -39.67 4.79
C VAL A 489 -19.42 -41.09 4.69
N ASN A 490 -18.81 -42.01 5.43
CA ASN A 490 -19.34 -43.36 5.57
C ASN A 490 -20.28 -43.48 6.79
N ARG A 491 -20.85 -44.67 7.01
CA ARG A 491 -21.89 -44.96 8.04
C ARG A 491 -21.61 -44.45 9.45
N PHE A 492 -20.35 -44.19 9.80
CA PHE A 492 -19.97 -43.64 11.11
C PHE A 492 -19.43 -42.22 10.94
N PHE A 493 -20.32 -41.25 11.07
CA PHE A 493 -20.00 -39.83 11.24
C PHE A 493 -20.83 -39.29 12.42
N VAL A 494 -20.15 -38.70 13.39
CA VAL A 494 -20.73 -38.05 14.57
C VAL A 494 -20.09 -36.68 14.72
N GLY A 495 -20.89 -35.64 14.89
CA GLY A 495 -20.45 -34.25 14.89
C GLY A 495 -21.06 -33.47 13.73
N SER A 496 -20.42 -32.36 13.37
CA SER A 496 -20.94 -31.46 12.33
C SER A 496 -19.80 -30.93 11.47
N PHE A 497 -20.03 -30.84 10.17
CA PHE A 497 -19.26 -29.97 9.29
C PHE A 497 -19.59 -28.50 9.61
N VAL A 498 -18.58 -27.64 9.68
CA VAL A 498 -18.71 -26.21 10.05
C VAL A 498 -18.38 -25.31 8.87
N SER A 499 -17.25 -25.51 8.19
CA SER A 499 -16.84 -24.63 7.09
C SER A 499 -15.85 -25.29 6.12
N TYR A 500 -15.79 -24.74 4.91
CA TYR A 500 -14.64 -24.86 4.01
C TYR A 500 -13.88 -23.54 3.96
N LYS A 501 -12.56 -23.60 3.98
CA LYS A 501 -11.65 -22.48 3.76
C LYS A 501 -10.64 -22.86 2.69
N ILE A 502 -10.43 -22.01 1.68
CA ILE A 502 -9.41 -22.25 0.66
C ILE A 502 -8.42 -21.12 0.54
N PHE A 503 -7.18 -21.49 0.24
CA PHE A 503 -6.03 -20.59 0.07
C PHE A 503 -5.29 -20.99 -1.19
N SER A 504 -4.96 -20.04 -2.07
CA SER A 504 -3.93 -20.28 -3.09
C SER A 504 -2.54 -20.28 -2.43
N GLN A 505 -1.67 -21.21 -2.82
CA GLN A 505 -0.24 -21.13 -2.48
C GLN A 505 0.57 -20.48 -3.59
#